data_AF-A0ABD5YBR2-F1
#
_entry.id   AF-A0ABD5YBR2-F1
#
_cell.length_a   1.000
_cell.length_b   1.000
_cell.length_c   1.000
_cell.angle_alpha   90.00
_cell.angle_beta   90.00
_cell.angle_gamma   90.00
#
_symmetry.space_group_name_H-M   'P 1'
#
loop_
_entity.id
_entity.type
_entity.pdbx_description
1 polymer ?
#
loop_
_entity_poly.entity_id
_entity_poly.type
_entity_poly.pdbx_seq_one_letter_code
_entity_poly.pdbx_strand_id
1 'polypeptide(L)'
;MTDSSPPPDAGEIMTVVHEAVGGIELEPAEKREIWRFTQRELPYLWSQRTSYFILGSYRDPYIRRLHAVQNELTKQLGAYPFIMGDLLELPTDRLNTFDIMFSLLATYSDYIVGVFEKESGGRGA
;
A
#
# COMPACT_ATOMS: atom_id res chain seq x y z
N MET A 1 19.58 0.72 -17.68
CA MET A 1 19.12 -0.66 -17.42
C MET A 1 17.83 -0.53 -16.65
N THR A 2 16.70 -0.75 -17.32
CA THR A 2 15.36 -0.79 -16.70
C THR A 2 15.21 -2.17 -16.09
N ASP A 3 15.36 -2.27 -14.77
CA ASP A 3 14.99 -3.49 -14.06
C ASP A 3 13.46 -3.47 -13.95
N SER A 4 12.82 -3.92 -15.03
CA SER A 4 11.39 -4.17 -15.03
C SER A 4 11.19 -5.44 -14.21
N SER A 5 10.85 -5.32 -12.94
CA SER A 5 10.38 -6.50 -12.20
C SER A 5 9.15 -7.03 -12.93
N PRO A 6 9.15 -8.29 -13.40
CA PRO A 6 7.97 -8.87 -14.03
C PRO A 6 6.81 -8.80 -13.03
N PRO A 7 5.56 -8.61 -13.50
CA PRO A 7 4.41 -8.69 -12.61
C PRO A 7 4.47 -10.01 -11.82
N PRO A 8 4.27 -9.98 -10.50
CA PRO A 8 4.25 -11.19 -9.68
C PRO A 8 3.18 -12.14 -10.20
N ASP A 9 3.48 -13.43 -10.16
CA ASP A 9 2.48 -14.42 -10.52
C ASP A 9 1.41 -14.54 -9.42
N ALA A 10 0.32 -15.23 -9.74
CA ALA A 10 -0.78 -15.40 -8.79
C ALA A 10 -0.34 -16.14 -7.51
N GLY A 11 0.69 -16.98 -7.58
CA GLY A 11 1.22 -17.72 -6.44
C GLY A 11 1.95 -16.82 -5.45
N GLU A 12 2.78 -15.90 -5.93
CA GLU A 12 3.47 -14.92 -5.09
C GLU A 12 2.49 -14.00 -4.38
N ILE A 13 1.50 -13.47 -5.11
CA ILE A 13 0.42 -12.65 -4.52
C ILE A 13 -0.32 -13.44 -3.45
N MET A 14 -0.73 -14.68 -3.73
CA MET A 14 -1.46 -15.49 -2.74
C MET A 14 -0.60 -15.87 -1.54
N THR A 15 0.72 -15.97 -1.69
CA THR A 15 1.64 -16.21 -0.57
C THR A 15 1.64 -15.02 0.39
N VAL A 16 1.82 -13.80 -0.13
CA VAL A 16 1.77 -12.57 0.67
C VAL A 16 0.42 -12.44 1.40
N VAL A 17 -0.67 -12.72 0.69
CA VAL A 17 -2.02 -12.66 1.26
C VAL A 17 -2.21 -13.71 2.35
N HIS A 18 -1.76 -14.95 2.12
CA HIS A 18 -1.86 -16.03 3.09
C HIS A 18 -1.13 -15.72 4.40
N GLU A 19 0.06 -15.12 4.29
CA GLU A 19 0.81 -14.63 5.44
C GLU A 19 0.06 -13.50 6.17
N ALA A 20 -0.49 -12.54 5.41
CA ALA A 20 -1.24 -11.41 5.96
C ALA A 20 -2.51 -11.83 6.72
N VAL A 21 -3.20 -12.88 6.26
CA VAL A 21 -4.42 -13.39 6.94
C VAL A 21 -4.11 -14.35 8.09
N GLY A 22 -2.84 -14.58 8.42
CA GLY A 22 -2.43 -15.33 9.61
C GLY A 22 -2.87 -16.80 9.61
N GLY A 23 -2.87 -17.45 8.44
CA GLY A 23 -3.25 -18.86 8.31
C GLY A 23 -4.76 -19.12 8.27
N ILE A 24 -5.58 -18.07 8.14
CA ILE A 24 -6.99 -18.21 7.79
C ILE A 24 -7.09 -18.79 6.38
N GLU A 25 -7.83 -19.89 6.23
CA GLU A 25 -8.12 -20.43 4.91
C GLU A 25 -9.06 -19.47 4.15
N LEU A 26 -8.64 -19.11 2.95
CA LEU A 26 -9.37 -18.20 2.06
C LEU A 26 -10.39 -18.98 1.24
N GLU A 27 -11.63 -18.54 1.28
CA GLU A 27 -12.70 -19.04 0.44
C GLU A 27 -12.42 -18.71 -1.03
N PRO A 28 -12.91 -19.52 -2.00
CA PRO A 28 -12.74 -19.22 -3.42
C PRO A 28 -13.26 -17.83 -3.82
N ALA A 29 -14.28 -17.31 -3.15
CA ALA A 29 -14.79 -15.96 -3.38
C ALA A 29 -13.82 -14.88 -2.92
N GLU A 30 -13.25 -15.03 -1.72
CA GLU A 30 -12.25 -14.10 -1.16
C GLU A 30 -11.01 -14.05 -2.05
N LYS A 31 -10.50 -15.21 -2.49
CA LYS A 31 -9.37 -15.29 -3.44
C LYS A 31 -9.65 -14.52 -4.74
N ARG A 32 -10.88 -14.60 -5.27
CA ARG A 32 -11.27 -13.87 -6.48
C ARG A 32 -11.35 -12.36 -6.27
N GLU A 33 -11.88 -11.90 -5.14
CA GLU A 33 -11.93 -10.46 -4.84
C GLU A 33 -10.53 -9.89 -4.61
N ILE A 34 -9.66 -10.63 -3.92
CA ILE A 34 -8.25 -10.27 -3.76
C ILE A 34 -7.57 -10.18 -5.13
N TRP A 35 -7.77 -11.18 -5.98
CA TRP A 35 -7.21 -11.17 -7.33
C TRP A 35 -7.73 -9.99 -8.19
N ARG A 36 -9.01 -9.66 -8.10
CA ARG A 36 -9.60 -8.50 -8.80
C ARG A 36 -9.01 -7.19 -8.30
N PHE A 37 -8.86 -7.05 -6.99
CA PHE A 37 -8.22 -5.90 -6.39
C PHE A 37 -6.78 -5.76 -6.88
N THR A 38 -6.00 -6.85 -6.85
CA THR A 38 -4.61 -6.82 -7.29
C THR A 38 -4.50 -6.46 -8.77
N GLN A 39 -5.40 -6.96 -9.61
CA GLN A 39 -5.44 -6.60 -11.02
C GLN A 39 -5.86 -5.14 -11.30
N ARG A 40 -6.55 -4.48 -10.36
CA ARG A 40 -7.03 -3.10 -10.54
C ARG A 40 -6.06 -2.07 -9.97
N GLU A 41 -5.54 -2.31 -8.77
CA GLU A 41 -4.72 -1.33 -8.05
C GLU A 41 -3.21 -1.53 -8.29
N LEU A 42 -2.73 -2.77 -8.41
CA LEU A 42 -1.29 -3.03 -8.56
C LEU A 42 -0.70 -2.78 -9.97
N PRO A 43 -1.45 -2.71 -11.10
CA PRO A 43 -0.83 -2.38 -12.39
C PRO A 43 -0.06 -1.07 -12.38
N TYR A 44 -0.46 -0.11 -11.53
CA TYR A 44 0.25 1.15 -11.37
C TYR A 44 1.59 0.99 -10.64
N LEU A 45 1.69 0.06 -9.71
CA LEU A 45 2.94 -0.28 -9.02
C LEU A 45 3.93 -0.96 -9.95
N TRP A 46 3.44 -1.73 -10.93
CA TRP A 46 4.27 -2.39 -11.93
C TRP A 46 4.50 -1.54 -13.19
N SER A 47 4.16 -0.26 -13.14
CA SER A 47 4.45 0.67 -14.22
C SER A 47 5.94 1.05 -14.26
N GLN A 48 6.39 1.76 -15.29
CA GLN A 48 7.76 2.31 -15.33
C GLN A 48 7.99 3.45 -14.31
N ARG A 49 7.01 3.74 -13.47
CA ARG A 49 7.08 4.80 -12.46
C ARG A 49 7.59 4.21 -11.15
N THR A 50 8.39 4.99 -10.44
CA THR A 50 8.82 4.67 -9.07
C THR A 50 7.66 4.89 -8.11
N SER A 51 7.21 3.81 -7.49
CA SER A 51 6.10 3.80 -6.55
C SER A 51 6.54 4.21 -5.13
N TYR A 52 5.76 5.08 -4.48
CA TYR A 52 5.99 5.52 -3.11
C TYR A 52 4.74 5.29 -2.28
N PHE A 53 4.76 4.25 -1.44
CA PHE A 53 3.71 3.97 -0.50
C PHE A 53 3.85 4.84 0.75
N ILE A 54 2.95 5.82 0.91
CA ILE A 54 2.97 6.77 2.02
C ILE A 54 2.18 6.21 3.19
N LEU A 55 2.84 6.09 4.33
CA LEU A 55 2.28 5.57 5.58
C LEU A 55 2.31 6.62 6.68
N GLY A 56 1.27 6.59 7.51
CA GLY A 56 1.20 7.37 8.73
C GLY A 56 -0.22 7.38 9.29
N SER A 57 -0.53 8.36 10.12
CA SER A 57 -1.86 8.47 10.74
C SER A 57 -2.89 8.98 9.73
N TYR A 58 -3.92 8.17 9.47
CA TYR A 58 -5.08 8.54 8.64
C TYR A 58 -6.09 9.44 9.35
N ARG A 59 -5.88 9.74 10.63
CA ARG A 59 -6.79 10.55 11.45
C ARG A 59 -6.56 12.03 11.17
N ASP A 60 -7.61 12.85 11.25
CA ASP A 60 -7.45 14.31 11.28
C ASP A 60 -6.65 14.72 12.54
N PRO A 61 -5.71 15.68 12.47
CA PRO A 61 -5.30 16.49 11.31
C PRO A 61 -4.18 15.86 10.45
N TYR A 62 -3.71 14.67 10.82
CA TYR A 62 -2.49 14.06 10.31
C TYR A 62 -2.58 13.59 8.86
N ILE A 63 -3.77 13.22 8.39
CA ILE A 63 -4.01 12.88 6.98
C ILE A 63 -3.58 14.00 6.03
N ARG A 64 -3.70 15.28 6.45
CA ARG A 64 -3.22 16.44 5.66
C ARG A 64 -1.71 16.40 5.43
N ARG A 65 -0.94 15.84 6.36
CA ARG A 65 0.52 15.68 6.20
C ARG A 65 0.84 14.59 5.19
N LEU A 66 0.07 13.51 5.14
CA LEU A 66 0.24 12.47 4.13
C LEU A 66 0.01 13.04 2.73
N HIS A 67 -1.09 13.78 2.55
CA HIS A 67 -1.37 14.44 1.26
C HIS A 67 -0.34 15.52 0.91
N ALA A 68 0.23 16.22 1.90
CA ALA A 68 1.33 17.16 1.63
C ALA A 68 2.56 16.42 1.07
N VAL A 69 2.95 15.30 1.66
CA VAL A 69 4.05 14.46 1.14
C VAL A 69 3.73 13.89 -0.23
N GLN A 70 2.51 13.39 -0.44
CA GLN A 70 2.02 12.92 -1.73
C GLN A 70 2.12 14.00 -2.81
N ASN A 71 1.69 15.23 -2.50
CA ASN A 71 1.75 16.36 -3.42
C ASN A 71 3.18 16.76 -3.78
N GLU A 72 4.11 16.72 -2.82
CA GLU A 72 5.52 16.99 -3.10
C GLU A 72 6.15 15.91 -3.99
N LEU A 73 5.92 14.62 -3.68
CA LEU A 73 6.43 13.51 -4.49
C LEU A 73 5.83 13.50 -5.91
N THR A 74 4.58 13.93 -6.07
CA THR A 74 3.91 14.01 -7.39
C THR A 74 4.63 14.96 -8.35
N LYS A 75 5.40 15.94 -7.84
CA LYS A 75 6.17 16.87 -8.67
C LYS A 75 7.37 16.19 -9.34
N GLN A 76 7.83 15.05 -8.83
CA GLN A 76 8.94 14.30 -9.40
C GLN A 76 8.48 13.52 -10.64
N LEU A 77 9.14 13.75 -11.77
CA LEU A 77 8.83 13.03 -13.01
C LEU A 77 9.03 11.52 -12.81
N GLY A 78 8.00 10.74 -13.14
CA GLY A 78 8.04 9.30 -13.00
C GLY A 78 7.80 8.79 -11.57
N ALA A 79 7.44 9.64 -10.61
CA ALA A 79 6.97 9.17 -9.30
C ALA A 79 5.49 8.80 -9.34
N TYR A 80 5.12 7.77 -8.58
CA TYR A 80 3.76 7.35 -8.31
C TYR A 80 3.54 7.25 -6.79
N PRO A 81 3.32 8.38 -6.10
CA PRO A 81 3.01 8.38 -4.69
C PRO A 81 1.53 8.06 -4.44
N PHE A 82 1.25 7.22 -3.47
CA PHE A 82 -0.11 6.86 -3.09
C PHE A 82 -0.24 6.61 -1.59
N ILE A 83 -1.47 6.75 -1.10
CA ILE A 83 -1.86 6.53 0.28
C ILE A 83 -2.90 5.40 0.26
N MET A 84 -2.74 4.37 1.09
CA MET A 84 -3.65 3.21 1.08
C MET A 84 -5.12 3.58 1.30
N GLY A 85 -5.40 4.59 2.12
CA GLY A 85 -6.76 5.09 2.36
C GLY A 85 -7.44 5.74 1.14
N ASP A 86 -6.67 6.06 0.08
CA ASP A 86 -7.21 6.58 -1.17
C ASP A 86 -7.54 5.45 -2.18
N LEU A 87 -7.14 4.21 -1.89
CA LEU A 87 -7.37 3.06 -2.75
C LEU A 87 -8.75 2.46 -2.51
N LEU A 88 -9.25 1.74 -3.50
CA LEU A 88 -10.54 1.04 -3.37
C LEU A 88 -10.43 -0.07 -2.33
N GLU A 89 -11.33 -0.06 -1.34
CA GLU A 89 -11.36 -1.07 -0.28
C GLU A 89 -11.63 -2.47 -0.82
N LEU A 90 -11.00 -3.46 -0.19
CA LEU A 90 -11.25 -4.87 -0.45
C LEU A 90 -12.61 -5.28 0.15
N PRO A 91 -13.57 -5.78 -0.65
CA PRO A 91 -14.90 -6.13 -0.15
C PRO A 91 -14.88 -7.51 0.54
N THR A 92 -14.31 -7.58 1.73
CA THR A 92 -14.28 -8.81 2.54
C THR A 92 -14.75 -8.54 3.96
N ASP A 93 -15.81 -9.22 4.39
CA ASP A 93 -16.45 -8.97 5.68
C ASP A 93 -15.76 -9.69 6.86
N ARG A 94 -15.00 -10.75 6.56
CA ARG A 94 -14.39 -11.64 7.57
C ARG A 94 -12.88 -11.43 7.76
N LEU A 95 -12.22 -10.90 6.73
CA LEU A 95 -10.76 -10.76 6.70
C LEU A 95 -10.36 -9.37 7.17
N ASN A 96 -9.15 -9.27 7.74
CA ASN A 96 -8.58 -7.95 8.00
C ASN A 96 -8.08 -7.33 6.69
N THR A 97 -8.96 -6.59 6.03
CA THR A 97 -8.67 -5.89 4.77
C THR A 97 -7.42 -5.01 4.89
N PHE A 98 -7.21 -4.37 6.04
CA PHE A 98 -6.04 -3.52 6.26
C PHE A 98 -4.75 -4.33 6.16
N ASP A 99 -4.64 -5.48 6.83
CA ASP A 99 -3.42 -6.29 6.84
C ASP A 99 -3.10 -6.84 5.44
N ILE A 100 -4.14 -7.25 4.69
CA ILE A 100 -4.00 -7.72 3.31
C ILE A 100 -3.51 -6.60 2.40
N MET A 101 -4.19 -5.45 2.41
CA MET A 101 -3.82 -4.31 1.57
C MET A 101 -2.43 -3.80 1.94
N PHE A 102 -2.15 -3.62 3.23
CA PHE A 102 -0.85 -3.19 3.72
C PHE A 102 0.26 -4.12 3.24
N SER A 103 0.11 -5.44 3.43
CA SER A 103 1.12 -6.41 3.03
C SER A 103 1.35 -6.39 1.53
N LEU A 104 0.30 -6.40 0.71
CA LEU A 104 0.42 -6.33 -0.74
C LEU A 104 1.12 -5.04 -1.20
N LEU A 105 0.69 -3.88 -0.70
CA LEU A 105 1.25 -2.59 -1.10
C LEU A 105 2.68 -2.43 -0.62
N ALA A 106 2.99 -2.85 0.61
CA ALA A 106 4.35 -2.81 1.15
C ALA A 106 5.30 -3.74 0.40
N THR A 107 4.85 -4.93 0.00
CA THR A 107 5.67 -5.89 -0.76
C THR A 107 5.96 -5.40 -2.18
N TYR A 108 4.98 -4.79 -2.86
CA TYR A 108 5.11 -4.45 -4.27
C TYR A 108 5.42 -2.97 -4.56
N SER A 109 5.68 -2.16 -3.53
CA SER A 109 6.14 -0.78 -3.72
C SER A 109 7.66 -0.69 -3.71
N ASP A 110 8.21 0.22 -4.51
CA ASP A 110 9.66 0.49 -4.55
C ASP A 110 10.14 1.15 -3.25
N TYR A 111 9.33 2.06 -2.70
CA TYR A 111 9.64 2.78 -1.47
C TYR A 111 8.43 2.85 -0.53
N ILE A 112 8.71 2.73 0.76
CA ILE A 112 7.77 3.02 1.84
C ILE A 112 8.20 4.32 2.52
N VAL A 113 7.32 5.32 2.52
CA VAL A 113 7.56 6.65 3.09
C VAL A 113 6.76 6.79 4.37
N GLY A 114 7.43 6.67 5.51
CA GLY A 114 6.83 6.86 6.83
C GLY A 114 6.75 8.34 7.23
N VAL A 115 5.53 8.83 7.49
CA VAL A 115 5.26 10.17 8.00
C VAL A 115 4.90 10.04 9.48
N PHE A 116 5.92 10.16 10.32
CA PHE A 116 5.79 10.05 11.77
C PHE A 116 5.55 11.40 12.44
N GLU A 117 4.82 11.36 13.54
CA GLU A 117 4.72 12.51 14.43
C GLU A 117 6.07 12.73 15.12
N LYS A 118 6.62 13.93 15.00
CA LYS A 118 7.63 14.37 15.96
C LYS A 118 6.88 14.65 17.25
N GLU A 119 7.05 13.80 18.27
CA GLU A 119 6.75 14.26 19.63
C GLU A 119 7.48 15.58 19.81
N SER A 120 6.75 16.62 20.15
CA SER A 120 7.36 17.89 20.55
C SER A 120 7.94 17.71 21.96
N GLY A 121 8.90 16.80 22.11
CA GLY A 121 9.73 16.67 23.31
C GLY A 121 10.66 17.87 23.36
N GLY A 122 10.21 18.95 23.99
CA GLY A 122 10.97 20.20 24.02
C GLY A 122 10.23 21.39 24.63
N ARG A 123 9.81 21.28 25.89
CA ARG A 123 9.99 22.36 26.87
C ARG A 123 10.75 21.68 28.02
N GLY A 124 11.99 22.02 28.36
CA GLY A 124 12.57 23.36 28.38
C GLY A 124 12.09 24.08 29.65
N ALA A 125 12.52 23.59 30.81
CA ALA A 125 12.75 24.28 32.10
C ALA A 125 12.72 23.26 33.25
#